data_AF-K9VLB3-F1
#
_entry.id   AF-K9VLB3-F1
#
_cell.length_a   1.000
_cell.length_b   1.000
_cell.length_c   1.000
_cell.angle_alpha   90.00
_cell.angle_beta   90.00
_cell.angle_gamma   90.00
#
_symmetry.space_group_name_H-M   'P 1'
#
loop_
_entity.id
_entity.type
_entity.pdbx_description
1 polymer ?
#
loop_
_entity_poly.entity_id
_entity_poly.type
_entity_poly.pdbx_seq_one_letter_code
_entity_poly.pdbx_strand_id
1 'polypeptide(L)'
;MNKIWQNYEKGMAVFDNCHSPTVQSQWLALKDEIGEFVREPNSSEIWDIVHAAGRLLYKLIGIPLYLLAYPTVRKHSQRFEEYGCIRSIRNCEGKCCKQLTVDS
;
A
#
# COMPACT_ATOMS: atom_id res chain seq x y z
N MET A 1 -13.98 7.93 13.91
CA MET A 1 -13.22 7.70 12.67
C MET A 1 -13.37 6.22 12.30
N ASN A 2 -13.69 5.89 11.05
CA ASN A 2 -13.93 4.49 10.63
C ASN A 2 -12.65 3.65 10.84
N LYS A 3 -12.78 2.43 11.40
CA LYS A 3 -11.69 1.49 11.64
C LYS A 3 -10.85 1.23 10.37
N ILE A 4 -11.51 1.21 9.20
CA ILE A 4 -10.84 1.03 7.91
C ILE A 4 -9.77 2.11 7.69
N TRP A 5 -10.14 3.37 7.90
CA TRP A 5 -9.25 4.52 7.72
C TRP A 5 -8.11 4.49 8.74
N GLN A 6 -8.40 4.19 10.00
CA GLN A 6 -7.38 4.11 11.05
C GLN A 6 -6.30 3.07 10.75
N ASN A 7 -6.71 1.87 10.35
CA ASN A 7 -5.77 0.79 10.03
C ASN A 7 -5.00 1.07 8.74
N TYR A 8 -5.66 1.68 7.74
CA TYR A 8 -5.00 2.12 6.52
C TYR A 8 -3.92 3.16 6.83
N GLU A 9 -4.24 4.25 7.54
CA GLU A 9 -3.28 5.31 7.88
C GLU A 9 -2.10 4.79 8.69
N LYS A 10 -2.36 3.95 9.71
CA LYS A 10 -1.30 3.31 10.49
C LYS A 10 -0.40 2.43 9.61
N GLY A 11 -1.01 1.59 8.76
CA GLY A 11 -0.28 0.72 7.86
C GLY A 11 0.57 1.49 6.86
N MET A 12 0.03 2.57 6.29
CA MET A 12 0.79 3.46 5.40
C MET A 12 1.96 4.14 6.13
N ALA A 13 1.76 4.59 7.38
CA ALA A 13 2.83 5.20 8.17
C ALA A 13 3.95 4.21 8.50
N VAL A 14 3.60 2.97 8.88
CA VAL A 14 4.57 1.89 9.11
C VAL A 14 5.35 1.59 7.84
N PHE A 15 4.67 1.48 6.71
CA PHE A 15 5.29 1.21 5.42
C PHE A 15 6.23 2.34 5.00
N ASP A 16 5.81 3.61 5.11
CA ASP A 16 6.60 4.78 4.73
C ASP A 16 7.82 5.00 5.64
N ASN A 17 7.73 4.61 6.91
CA ASN A 17 8.89 4.58 7.82
C ASN A 17 9.92 3.52 7.41
N CYS A 18 9.49 2.43 6.77
CA CYS A 18 10.38 1.38 6.30
C CYS A 18 10.93 1.67 4.89
N HIS A 19 10.12 2.31 4.05
CA HIS A 19 10.43 2.66 2.67
C HIS A 19 10.19 4.16 2.51
N SER A 20 11.25 4.97 2.58
CA SER A 20 11.14 6.42 2.47
C SER A 20 10.31 6.80 1.24
N PRO A 21 9.20 7.57 1.39
CA PRO A 21 8.25 7.81 0.30
C PRO A 21 8.76 8.93 -0.62
N THR A 22 9.82 8.64 -1.38
CA THR A 22 10.37 9.50 -2.42
C THR A 22 9.61 9.31 -3.73
N VAL A 23 9.75 10.22 -4.69
CA VAL A 23 9.18 10.05 -6.04
C VAL A 23 9.68 8.75 -6.67
N GLN A 24 10.96 8.42 -6.50
CA GLN A 24 11.54 7.20 -7.03
C GLN A 24 10.94 5.94 -6.40
N SER A 25 10.74 5.90 -5.07
CA SER A 25 10.15 4.71 -4.44
C SER A 25 8.66 4.54 -4.78
N GLN A 26 7.92 5.64 -4.93
CA GLN A 26 6.53 5.57 -5.41
C GLN A 26 6.44 5.14 -6.88
N TRP A 27 7.40 5.54 -7.73
CA TRP A 27 7.50 5.06 -9.11
C TRP A 27 7.81 3.57 -9.18
N LEU A 28 8.71 3.07 -8.33
CA LEU A 28 8.98 1.64 -8.22
C LEU A 28 7.73 0.87 -7.78
N ALA A 29 7.04 1.34 -6.74
CA ALA A 29 5.80 0.73 -6.26
C ALA A 29 4.72 0.67 -7.37
N LEU A 30 4.55 1.74 -8.16
CA LEU A 30 3.64 1.73 -9.30
C LEU A 30 4.01 0.66 -10.35
N LYS A 31 5.30 0.53 -10.68
CA LYS A 31 5.77 -0.52 -11.60
C LYS A 31 5.54 -1.92 -11.03
N ASP A 32 5.67 -2.10 -9.73
CA ASP A 32 5.42 -3.38 -9.07
C ASP A 32 3.94 -3.76 -9.18
N GLU A 33 3.00 -2.85 -8.91
CA GLU A 33 1.56 -3.10 -9.07
C GLU A 33 1.18 -3.36 -10.54
N ILE A 34 1.81 -2.66 -11.50
CA ILE A 34 1.66 -2.98 -12.92
C ILE A 34 2.16 -4.40 -13.22
N GLY A 35 3.28 -4.80 -12.61
CA GLY A 35 3.82 -6.16 -12.71
C GLY A 35 2.89 -7.21 -12.11
N GLU A 36 2.26 -6.93 -10.97
CA GLU A 36 1.24 -7.79 -10.33
C GLU A 36 0.04 -7.96 -11.28
N PHE A 37 -0.49 -6.87 -11.84
CA PHE A 37 -1.57 -6.92 -12.84
C PHE A 37 -1.20 -7.69 -14.12
N VAL A 38 0.01 -7.53 -14.65
CA VAL A 38 0.45 -8.26 -15.86
C VAL A 38 0.55 -9.77 -15.61
N ARG A 39 0.98 -10.17 -14.40
CA ARG A 39 1.07 -11.60 -14.02
C ARG A 39 -0.30 -12.21 -13.77
N GLU A 40 -1.18 -11.49 -13.08
CA GLU A 40 -2.51 -11.97 -12.68
C GLU A 40 -3.57 -10.86 -12.83
N PRO A 41 -4.05 -10.59 -14.05
CA PRO A 41 -4.93 -9.46 -14.32
C PRO A 41 -6.29 -9.67 -13.66
N ASN A 42 -6.61 -8.82 -12.68
CA ASN A 42 -7.90 -8.80 -12.02
C ASN A 42 -8.28 -7.39 -11.55
N SER A 43 -9.54 -7.23 -11.13
CA SER A 43 -10.07 -5.91 -10.74
C SER A 43 -9.44 -5.33 -9.48
N SER A 44 -8.92 -6.15 -8.55
CA SER A 44 -8.19 -5.67 -7.39
C SER A 44 -6.91 -4.96 -7.83
N GLU A 45 -6.12 -5.60 -8.69
CA GLU A 45 -4.81 -5.07 -9.13
C GLU A 45 -4.95 -3.76 -9.93
N ILE A 46 -6.09 -3.54 -10.62
CA ILE A 46 -6.39 -2.24 -11.24
C ILE A 46 -6.50 -1.14 -10.17
N TRP A 47 -7.17 -1.41 -9.06
CA TRP A 47 -7.28 -0.44 -7.97
C TRP A 47 -5.94 -0.18 -7.31
N ASP A 48 -5.05 -1.16 -7.25
CA ASP A 48 -3.71 -0.98 -6.71
C ASP A 48 -2.84 -0.10 -7.61
N ILE A 49 -2.96 -0.24 -8.94
CA ILE A 49 -2.36 0.69 -9.90
C ILE A 49 -2.90 2.10 -9.70
N VAL A 50 -4.23 2.28 -9.59
CA VAL A 50 -4.84 3.61 -9.36
C VAL A 50 -4.35 4.21 -8.04
N HIS A 51 -4.25 3.39 -6.99
CA HIS A 51 -3.75 3.81 -5.69
C HIS A 51 -2.28 4.25 -5.76
N ALA A 52 -1.40 3.42 -6.33
CA ALA A 52 0.03 3.70 -6.48
C ALA A 52 0.29 4.93 -7.36
N ALA A 53 -0.45 5.07 -8.46
CA ALA A 53 -0.40 6.25 -9.32
C ALA A 53 -0.85 7.51 -8.57
N GLY A 54 -1.93 7.41 -7.78
CA GLY A 54 -2.41 8.50 -6.92
C GLY A 54 -1.38 8.92 -5.87
N ARG A 55 -0.62 7.97 -5.30
CA ARG A 55 0.45 8.28 -4.33
C ARG A 55 1.64 8.95 -4.99
N LEU A 56 2.00 8.52 -6.19
CA LEU A 56 3.03 9.18 -6.98
C LEU A 56 2.63 10.62 -7.32
N LEU A 57 1.40 10.83 -7.81
CA LEU A 57 0.87 12.15 -8.10
C LEU A 57 0.82 13.03 -6.85
N TYR A 58 0.43 12.49 -5.69
CA TYR A 58 0.43 13.24 -4.44
C TYR A 58 1.79 13.87 -4.11
N LYS A 59 2.91 13.20 -4.44
CA LYS A 59 4.26 13.76 -4.26
C LYS A 59 4.58 14.92 -5.19
N LEU A 60 3.88 15.02 -6.32
CA LEU A 60 4.09 16.06 -7.32
C LEU A 60 3.15 17.26 -7.10
N ILE A 61 1.88 17.00 -6.77
CA ILE A 61 0.82 18.03 -6.76
C ILE A 61 0.16 18.24 -5.39
N GLY A 62 0.44 17.40 -4.40
CA GLY A 62 -0.11 17.54 -3.03
C GLY A 62 -1.59 17.16 -2.87
N ILE A 63 -2.24 16.61 -3.90
CA ILE A 63 -3.66 16.19 -3.86
C ILE A 63 -3.74 14.67 -3.64
N PRO A 64 -4.39 14.17 -2.57
CA PRO A 64 -4.34 12.75 -2.18
C PRO A 64 -5.34 11.88 -2.95
N LEU A 65 -5.23 11.86 -4.29
CA LEU A 65 -6.15 11.12 -5.17
C LEU A 65 -6.16 9.60 -4.92
N TYR A 66 -5.09 9.05 -4.33
CA TYR A 66 -5.00 7.64 -3.96
C TYR A 66 -6.11 7.18 -3.00
N LEU A 67 -6.73 8.11 -2.24
CA LEU A 67 -7.85 7.80 -1.35
C LEU A 67 -9.13 7.41 -2.10
N LEU A 68 -9.24 7.78 -3.38
CA LEU A 68 -10.36 7.38 -4.25
C LEU A 68 -10.29 5.90 -4.63
N ALA A 69 -9.11 5.27 -4.55
CA ALA A 69 -8.95 3.83 -4.70
C ALA A 69 -9.39 3.08 -3.42
N TYR A 70 -10.64 3.27 -3.02
CA TYR A 70 -11.20 2.71 -1.80
C TYR A 70 -11.05 1.18 -1.68
N PRO A 71 -11.16 0.38 -2.76
CA PRO A 71 -10.90 -1.06 -2.67
C PRO A 71 -9.49 -1.39 -2.17
N THR A 72 -8.46 -0.68 -2.67
CA THR A 72 -7.08 -0.85 -2.18
C THR A 72 -6.90 -0.33 -0.77
N VAL A 73 -7.53 0.81 -0.42
CA VAL A 73 -7.55 1.32 0.97
C VAL A 73 -8.08 0.26 1.93
N ARG A 74 -9.22 -0.36 1.59
CA ARG A 74 -9.82 -1.45 2.39
C ARG A 74 -8.92 -2.67 2.43
N LYS A 75 -8.34 -3.08 1.29
CA LYS A 75 -7.41 -4.22 1.20
C LYS A 75 -6.20 -4.02 2.12
N HIS A 76 -5.56 -2.86 2.07
CA HIS A 76 -4.41 -2.52 2.91
C HIS A 76 -4.78 -2.45 4.39
N SER A 77 -5.95 -1.88 4.69
CA SER A 77 -6.49 -1.84 6.05
C SER A 77 -6.68 -3.24 6.65
N GLN A 78 -7.28 -4.17 5.89
CA GLN A 78 -7.48 -5.55 6.31
C GLN A 78 -6.16 -6.28 6.52
N ARG A 79 -5.23 -6.18 5.57
CA ARG A 79 -3.90 -6.80 5.69
C ARG A 79 -3.12 -6.29 6.91
N PHE A 80 -3.19 -4.99 7.17
CA PHE A 80 -2.56 -4.41 8.34
C PHE A 80 -3.22 -4.88 9.65
N GLU A 81 -4.53 -5.06 9.66
CA GLU A 81 -5.23 -5.64 10.81
C GLU A 81 -4.89 -7.11 11.04
N GLU A 82 -4.81 -7.90 9.97
CA GLU A 82 -4.55 -9.33 10.04
C GLU A 82 -3.12 -9.64 10.48
N TYR A 83 -2.15 -8.88 9.98
CA TYR A 83 -0.74 -9.26 10.13
C TYR A 83 0.24 -8.08 10.15
N GLY A 84 -0.24 -6.85 10.31
CA GLY A 84 0.62 -5.68 10.55
C GLY A 84 1.40 -5.15 9.34
N CYS A 85 1.15 -5.65 8.12
CA CYS A 85 1.78 -5.14 6.89
C CYS A 85 0.71 -4.87 5.82
N ILE A 86 0.85 -3.77 5.07
CA ILE A 86 -0.09 -3.43 3.98
C ILE A 86 0.18 -4.20 2.68
N ARG A 87 1.44 -4.62 2.48
CA ARG A 87 1.86 -5.48 1.37
C ARG A 87 1.39 -6.90 1.66
N SER A 88 1.26 -7.71 0.61
CA SER A 88 0.98 -9.15 0.79
C SER A 88 2.10 -9.81 1.60
N ILE A 89 1.82 -10.92 2.29
CA ILE A 89 2.83 -11.67 3.05
C ILE A 89 4.04 -12.03 2.18
N ARG A 90 3.80 -12.36 0.90
CA ARG A 90 4.85 -12.72 -0.07
C ARG A 90 5.72 -11.54 -0.51
N ASN A 91 5.18 -10.32 -0.44
CA ASN A 91 5.80 -9.10 -0.96
C ASN A 91 6.09 -8.08 0.16
N CYS A 92 5.94 -8.49 1.43
CA CYS A 92 6.34 -7.68 2.56
C CYS A 92 7.86 -7.81 2.68
N GLU A 93 8.57 -6.67 2.71
CA GLU A 93 10.02 -6.62 2.79
C GLU A 93 10.47 -5.67 3.91
N GLY A 94 11.72 -5.81 4.37
CA GLY A 94 12.33 -4.88 5.31
C GLY A 94 11.73 -4.90 6.73
N LYS A 95 11.83 -3.76 7.43
CA LYS A 95 11.48 -3.67 8.86
C LYS A 95 9.97 -3.69 9.12
N CYS A 96 9.12 -3.42 8.13
CA CYS A 96 7.65 -3.48 8.29
C CYS A 96 7.14 -4.93 8.33
N CYS A 97 7.97 -5.92 7.98
CA CYS A 97 7.67 -7.32 8.20
C CYS A 97 7.71 -7.74 9.67
N LYS A 98 8.40 -7.00 10.54
CA LYS A 98 8.62 -7.45 11.93
C LYS A 98 7.34 -7.56 12.75
N GLN A 99 6.26 -6.86 12.36
CA GLN A 99 4.95 -7.02 12.99
C GLN A 99 4.28 -8.36 12.64
N LEU A 100 4.74 -9.08 11.60
CA LEU A 100 4.36 -10.47 11.33
C LEU A 100 4.90 -11.43 12.39
N THR A 101 6.05 -11.10 13.00
CA THR A 101 6.85 -12.04 13.80
C THR A 101 6.67 -11.90 15.32
N VAL A 102 5.90 -10.90 15.79
CA VAL A 102 5.69 -10.68 17.24
C VAL A 102 4.49 -11.46 17.78
N ASP A 103 3.59 -11.93 16.90
CA ASP A 103 2.41 -12.73 17.24
C ASP A 103 2.50 -14.20 16.77
N SER A 104 3.71 -14.69 16.45
CA SER A 104 3.97 -16.11 16.11
C SER A 104 4.63 -16.87 17.26
#